data_AF-A0A949ID23-F1
#
_entry.id   AF-A0A949ID23-F1
#
_cell.length_a   1.000
_cell.length_b   1.000
_cell.length_c   1.000
_cell.angle_alpha   90.00
_cell.angle_beta   90.00
_cell.angle_gamma   90.00
#
_symmetry.space_group_name_H-M   'P 1'
#
loop_
_entity.id
_entity.type
_entity.pdbx_description
1 polymer ?
#
loop_
_entity_poly.entity_id
_entity_poly.type
_entity_poly.pdbx_seq_one_letter_code
_entity_poly.pdbx_strand_id
1 'polypeptide(L)'
;MTETSINYKCDLCGQRYAKNVGQKISGQNICKDCDFGQRDRVQRYQIRGVCEALTLTRKDLGRITGKSPAQLREYWSDEFIEIDEPEFKQLIEQFVLVYALASKICGSENDTKAWFRAPNEGFNDRTPAGMIVSGELDKILSTLLAPDDNSAP
;
A
#
# COMPACT_ATOMS: atom_id res chain seq x y z
N MET A 1 -23.50 -1.95 -34.39
CA MET A 1 -22.33 -1.12 -34.04
C MET A 1 -21.72 -1.73 -32.80
N THR A 2 -20.57 -2.38 -32.91
CA THR A 2 -19.87 -3.00 -31.78
C THR A 2 -19.22 -1.89 -30.96
N GLU A 3 -19.83 -1.55 -29.81
CA GLU A 3 -19.16 -0.74 -28.80
C GLU A 3 -17.83 -1.40 -28.49
N THR A 4 -16.75 -0.72 -28.86
CA THR A 4 -15.40 -1.14 -28.49
C THR A 4 -15.26 -0.83 -27.01
N SER A 5 -15.64 -1.78 -26.16
CA SER A 5 -15.45 -1.67 -24.71
C SER A 5 -13.98 -1.40 -24.45
N ILE A 6 -13.64 -0.16 -24.08
CA ILE A 6 -12.28 0.21 -23.70
C ILE A 6 -11.99 -0.56 -22.40
N ASN A 7 -11.24 -1.65 -22.55
CA ASN A 7 -10.81 -2.51 -21.46
C ASN A 7 -9.44 -2.04 -20.99
N TYR A 8 -9.33 -1.73 -19.69
CA TYR A 8 -8.10 -1.36 -19.02
C TYR A 8 -7.46 -2.63 -18.48
N LYS A 9 -6.13 -2.72 -18.52
CA LYS A 9 -5.38 -3.78 -17.82
C LYS A 9 -5.14 -3.28 -16.39
N CYS A 10 -5.47 -4.11 -15.41
CA CYS A 10 -5.06 -3.87 -14.03
C CYS A 10 -3.55 -4.00 -13.95
N ASP A 11 -2.90 -2.93 -13.52
CA ASP A 11 -1.46 -2.91 -13.34
C ASP A 11 -1.05 -3.82 -12.17
N LEU A 12 -1.98 -4.20 -11.27
CA LEU A 12 -1.71 -5.11 -10.15
C LEU A 12 -1.83 -6.60 -10.48
N CYS A 13 -2.95 -7.03 -11.09
CA CYS A 13 -3.22 -8.45 -11.33
C CYS A 13 -3.21 -8.83 -12.81
N GLY A 14 -2.96 -7.87 -13.70
CA GLY A 14 -2.99 -8.08 -15.14
C GLY A 14 -4.39 -8.35 -15.72
N GLN A 15 -5.43 -8.47 -14.90
CA GLN A 15 -6.80 -8.70 -15.39
C GLN A 15 -7.32 -7.49 -16.15
N ARG A 16 -8.10 -7.77 -17.21
CA ARG A 16 -8.76 -6.72 -17.98
C ARG A 16 -10.10 -6.38 -17.34
N TYR A 17 -10.40 -5.10 -17.19
CA TYR A 17 -11.65 -4.61 -16.64
C TYR A 17 -12.20 -3.44 -17.47
N ALA A 18 -13.52 -3.26 -17.49
CA ALA A 18 -14.15 -2.15 -18.20
C ALA A 18 -13.87 -0.81 -17.49
N LYS A 19 -13.79 0.30 -18.24
CA LYS A 19 -13.48 1.66 -17.71
C LYS A 19 -14.14 2.03 -16.37
N ASN A 20 -15.38 1.62 -16.17
CA ASN A 20 -16.19 2.01 -15.01
C ASN A 20 -16.04 1.07 -13.80
N VAL A 21 -15.25 -0.01 -13.94
CA VAL A 21 -15.11 -1.08 -12.94
C VAL A 21 -13.87 -0.91 -12.07
N GLY A 22 -12.87 -0.15 -12.51
CA GLY A 22 -11.66 0.10 -11.71
C GLY A 22 -11.38 1.59 -11.54
N GLN A 23 -10.23 1.89 -10.95
CA GLN A 23 -9.82 3.26 -10.65
C GLN A 23 -8.36 3.51 -10.96
N LYS A 24 -8.00 4.80 -11.08
CA LYS A 24 -6.62 5.22 -11.28
C LYS A 24 -6.04 5.71 -9.97
N ILE A 25 -5.10 4.97 -9.38
CA ILE A 25 -4.42 5.33 -8.13
C ILE A 25 -2.98 5.70 -8.47
N SER A 26 -2.56 6.93 -8.18
CA SER A 26 -1.20 7.42 -8.43
C SER A 26 -0.69 7.11 -9.85
N GLY A 27 -1.54 7.25 -10.87
CA GLY A 27 -1.16 6.96 -12.25
C GLY A 27 -1.44 5.52 -12.74
N GLN A 28 -1.72 4.58 -11.84
CA GLN A 28 -1.88 3.14 -12.11
C GLN A 28 -3.36 2.75 -12.23
N ASN A 29 -3.71 1.90 -13.19
CA ASN A 29 -5.03 1.31 -13.40
C ASN A 29 -5.24 0.11 -12.48
N ILE A 30 -6.18 0.19 -11.55
CA ILE A 30 -6.45 -0.83 -10.55
C ILE A 30 -7.87 -1.39 -10.74
N CYS A 31 -8.03 -2.70 -10.93
CA CYS A 31 -9.35 -3.33 -11.01
C CYS A 31 -10.03 -3.40 -9.63
N LYS A 32 -11.36 -3.54 -9.59
CA LYS A 32 -12.14 -3.65 -8.35
C LYS A 32 -11.64 -4.70 -7.36
N ASP A 33 -11.13 -5.83 -7.85
CA ASP A 33 -10.69 -6.94 -6.99
C ASP A 33 -9.30 -6.70 -6.39
N CYS A 34 -8.51 -5.81 -7.01
CA CYS A 34 -7.24 -5.31 -6.47
C CYS A 34 -7.37 -3.89 -5.92
N ASP A 35 -8.57 -3.34 -6.01
CA ASP A 35 -8.95 -2.11 -5.37
C ASP A 35 -9.16 -2.44 -3.89
N PHE A 36 -8.08 -2.32 -3.13
CA PHE A 36 -8.12 -2.46 -1.68
C PHE A 36 -9.02 -1.41 -1.02
N GLY A 37 -9.52 -0.42 -1.79
CA GLY A 37 -10.62 0.47 -1.48
C GLY A 37 -11.93 0.06 -2.13
N GLN A 38 -12.53 -1.05 -1.69
CA GLN A 38 -13.92 -1.31 -2.05
C GLN A 38 -14.83 -0.15 -1.60
N ARG A 39 -15.44 0.49 -2.60
CA ARG A 39 -16.49 1.50 -2.51
C ARG A 39 -17.68 0.98 -1.69
N ASP A 40 -18.23 1.85 -0.84
CA ASP A 40 -19.48 1.76 -0.05
C ASP A 40 -19.47 1.33 1.43
N ARG A 41 -18.34 1.22 2.11
CA ARG A 41 -18.34 1.20 3.59
C ARG A 41 -17.18 2.03 4.11
N VAL A 42 -17.47 2.85 5.12
CA VAL A 42 -16.47 3.48 6.00
C VAL A 42 -15.23 2.61 6.08
N GLN A 43 -14.12 3.10 5.50
CA GLN A 43 -12.92 2.30 5.35
C GLN A 43 -12.16 2.34 6.66
N ARG A 44 -12.18 1.20 7.36
CA ARG A 44 -11.56 1.05 8.67
C ARG A 44 -10.27 0.26 8.53
N TYR A 45 -9.25 0.66 9.28
CA TYR A 45 -7.91 0.10 9.20
C TYR A 45 -7.46 -0.37 10.58
N GLN A 46 -6.79 -1.54 10.64
CA GLN A 46 -6.07 -1.95 11.84
C GLN A 46 -4.66 -1.35 11.79
N ILE A 47 -4.54 -0.09 12.24
CA ILE A 47 -3.32 0.72 12.09
C ILE A 47 -2.11 0.06 12.73
N ARG A 48 -2.29 -0.53 13.91
CA ARG A 48 -1.22 -1.24 14.61
C ARG A 48 -0.66 -2.40 13.78
N GLY A 49 -1.53 -3.23 13.19
CA GLY A 49 -1.10 -4.36 12.36
C GLY A 49 -0.33 -3.92 11.11
N VAL A 50 -0.81 -2.87 10.44
CA VAL A 50 -0.12 -2.25 9.29
C VAL A 50 1.25 -1.72 9.71
N CYS A 51 1.32 -0.99 10.83
CA CYS A 51 2.59 -0.44 11.33
C CYS A 51 3.57 -1.55 11.74
N GLU A 52 3.10 -2.61 12.40
CA GLU A 52 3.93 -3.75 12.78
C GLU A 52 4.51 -4.46 11.56
N ALA A 53 3.73 -4.63 10.49
CA ALA A 53 4.21 -5.18 9.24
C ALA A 53 5.35 -4.36 8.64
N LEU A 54 5.27 -3.03 8.76
CA LEU A 54 6.24 -2.08 8.24
C LEU A 54 7.40 -1.74 9.18
N THR A 55 7.53 -2.42 10.33
CA THR A 55 8.48 -2.02 11.40
C THR A 55 8.33 -0.59 11.90
N LEU A 56 7.17 0.01 11.72
CA LEU A 56 6.90 1.35 12.21
C LEU A 56 6.44 1.28 13.65
N THR A 57 7.13 2.00 14.53
CA THR A 57 6.66 2.23 15.88
C THR A 57 5.70 3.42 15.91
N ARG A 58 4.96 3.58 17.02
CA ARG A 58 4.13 4.77 17.25
C ARG A 58 4.94 6.07 17.19
N LYS A 59 6.22 6.00 17.57
CA LYS A 59 7.14 7.15 17.52
C LYS A 59 7.50 7.51 16.08
N ASP A 60 7.70 6.51 15.22
CA ASP A 60 7.99 6.75 13.80
C ASP A 60 6.77 7.34 13.12
N LEU A 61 5.58 6.80 13.38
CA LEU A 61 4.33 7.36 12.87
C LEU A 61 4.14 8.82 13.30
N GLY A 62 4.47 9.15 14.56
CA GLY A 62 4.41 10.53 15.04
C GLY A 62 5.39 11.47 14.33
N ARG A 63 6.59 10.98 13.97
CA ARG A 63 7.56 11.75 13.18
C ARG A 63 7.08 11.99 11.74
N ILE A 64 6.49 10.97 11.12
CA ILE A 64 6.01 11.02 9.73
C ILE A 64 4.81 11.95 9.61
N THR A 65 3.87 11.84 10.55
CA THR A 65 2.59 12.55 10.50
C THR A 65 2.60 13.88 11.27
N GLY A 66 3.69 14.21 11.96
CA GLY A 66 3.76 15.34 12.89
C GLY A 66 2.85 15.18 14.13
N LYS A 67 2.25 14.00 14.34
CA LYS A 67 1.31 13.74 15.43
C LYS A 67 2.03 13.45 16.74
N SER A 68 1.47 13.98 17.82
CA SER A 68 1.89 13.65 19.18
C SER A 68 1.50 12.21 19.55
N PRO A 69 2.18 11.58 20.53
CA PRO A 69 1.80 10.26 21.05
C PRO A 69 0.37 10.19 21.61
N ALA A 70 -0.20 11.33 22.04
CA ALA A 70 -1.58 11.40 22.51
C ALA A 70 -2.58 11.25 21.36
N GLN A 71 -2.34 11.93 20.24
CA GLN A 71 -3.16 11.83 19.02
C GLN A 71 -3.07 10.44 18.40
N LEU A 72 -1.91 9.78 18.48
CA LEU A 72 -1.74 8.42 17.97
C LEU A 72 -2.29 7.32 18.88
N ARG A 73 -2.75 7.67 20.08
CA ARG A 73 -3.15 6.67 21.08
C ARG A 73 -4.38 5.89 20.63
N GLU A 74 -5.36 6.57 20.04
CA GLU A 74 -6.60 5.95 19.58
C GLU A 74 -6.35 4.94 18.46
N TYR A 75 -5.45 5.26 17.54
CA TYR A 75 -5.08 4.39 16.41
C TYR A 75 -4.25 3.17 16.82
N TRP A 76 -3.64 3.18 18.01
CA TRP A 76 -2.73 2.10 18.44
C TRP A 76 -3.45 1.01 19.22
N SER A 77 -4.56 0.53 18.67
CA SER A 77 -5.38 -0.57 19.18
C SER A 77 -5.41 -1.74 18.18
N ASP A 78 -5.95 -2.86 18.61
CA ASP A 78 -6.19 -4.02 17.73
C ASP A 78 -7.53 -3.89 16.95
N GLU A 79 -8.23 -2.75 17.10
CA GLU A 79 -9.49 -2.48 16.43
C GLU A 79 -9.29 -1.88 15.04
N PHE A 80 -10.28 -2.09 14.18
CA PHE A 80 -10.37 -1.39 12.89
C PHE A 80 -10.93 0.01 13.13
N ILE A 81 -10.20 1.05 12.75
CA ILE A 81 -10.55 2.46 13.03
C ILE A 81 -10.74 3.22 11.72
N GLU A 82 -11.77 4.07 11.67
CA GLU A 82 -11.94 5.05 10.61
C GLU A 82 -10.98 6.23 10.83
N ILE A 83 -10.32 6.67 9.76
CA ILE A 83 -9.43 7.83 9.80
C ILE A 83 -10.13 8.99 9.09
N ASP A 84 -10.53 10.00 9.86
CA ASP A 84 -11.18 11.20 9.35
C ASP A 84 -10.17 12.16 8.69
N GLU A 85 -8.90 12.07 9.05
CA GLU A 85 -7.84 12.96 8.61
C GLU A 85 -7.31 12.55 7.23
N PRO A 86 -7.52 13.34 6.16
CA PRO A 86 -7.24 12.91 4.79
C PRO A 86 -5.78 12.54 4.53
N GLU A 87 -4.84 13.32 5.05
CA GLU A 87 -3.40 13.08 4.85
C GLU A 87 -2.94 11.81 5.58
N PHE A 88 -3.45 11.60 6.79
CA PHE A 88 -3.12 10.42 7.57
C PHE A 88 -3.76 9.16 6.95
N LYS A 89 -5.01 9.29 6.50
CA LYS A 89 -5.71 8.24 5.76
C LYS A 89 -4.93 7.85 4.49
N GLN A 90 -4.50 8.84 3.71
CA GLN A 90 -3.72 8.60 2.49
C GLN A 90 -2.40 7.86 2.79
N LEU A 91 -1.69 8.25 3.85
CA LEU A 91 -0.46 7.55 4.26
C LEU A 91 -0.73 6.08 4.61
N ILE A 92 -1.79 5.80 5.37
CA ILE A 92 -2.17 4.44 5.74
C ILE A 92 -2.61 3.63 4.51
N GLU A 93 -3.33 4.25 3.57
CA GLU A 93 -3.70 3.62 2.31
C GLU A 93 -2.49 3.22 1.47
N GLN A 94 -1.46 4.07 1.43
CA GLN A 94 -0.20 3.75 0.76
C GLN A 94 0.50 2.57 1.44
N PHE A 95 0.56 2.54 2.77
CA PHE A 95 1.09 1.41 3.53
C PHE A 95 0.35 0.10 3.22
N VAL A 96 -0.98 0.13 3.25
CA VAL A 96 -1.82 -1.03 2.95
C VAL A 96 -1.62 -1.49 1.51
N LEU A 97 -1.55 -0.58 0.55
CA LEU A 97 -1.33 -0.89 -0.86
C LEU A 97 -0.01 -1.62 -1.05
N VAL A 98 1.11 -1.05 -0.58
CA VAL A 98 2.43 -1.69 -0.74
C VAL A 98 2.44 -3.05 -0.03
N TYR A 99 1.84 -3.14 1.16
CA TYR A 99 1.78 -4.41 1.89
C TYR A 99 1.03 -5.49 1.13
N ALA A 100 -0.12 -5.14 0.58
CA ALA A 100 -0.92 -6.07 -0.19
C ALA A 100 -0.20 -6.52 -1.47
N LEU A 101 0.50 -5.61 -2.16
CA LEU A 101 1.31 -5.94 -3.33
C LEU A 101 2.46 -6.88 -3.01
N ALA A 102 3.25 -6.55 -2.00
CA ALA A 102 4.34 -7.40 -1.54
C ALA A 102 3.83 -8.79 -1.11
N SER A 103 2.65 -8.86 -0.47
CA SER A 103 2.07 -10.15 -0.06
C SER A 103 1.68 -11.08 -1.21
N LYS A 104 1.39 -10.51 -2.38
CA LYS A 104 1.12 -11.31 -3.59
C LYS A 104 2.39 -11.89 -4.20
N ILE A 105 3.51 -11.20 -4.01
CA ILE A 105 4.81 -11.59 -4.57
C ILE A 105 5.52 -12.56 -3.63
N CYS A 106 5.66 -12.20 -2.35
CA CYS A 106 6.38 -13.00 -1.35
C CYS A 106 5.67 -14.31 -0.95
N GLY A 107 4.39 -14.48 -1.29
CA GLY A 107 3.64 -15.72 -1.08
C GLY A 107 3.25 -16.05 0.37
N SER A 108 3.85 -15.41 1.38
CA SER A 108 3.46 -15.54 2.80
C SER A 108 3.51 -14.22 3.56
N GLU A 109 2.73 -14.13 4.64
CA GLU A 109 2.70 -12.95 5.52
C GLU A 109 4.07 -12.71 6.18
N ASN A 110 4.76 -13.77 6.59
CA ASN A 110 6.06 -13.65 7.25
C ASN A 110 7.14 -13.16 6.29
N ASP A 111 7.14 -13.65 5.05
CA ASP A 111 8.11 -13.23 4.03
C ASP A 111 7.85 -11.79 3.59
N THR A 112 6.58 -11.41 3.48
CA THR A 112 6.17 -10.01 3.24
C THR A 112 6.72 -9.11 4.34
N LYS A 113 6.48 -9.46 5.61
CA LYS A 113 6.98 -8.70 6.76
C LYS A 113 8.51 -8.67 6.77
N ALA A 114 9.19 -9.77 6.45
CA ALA A 114 10.64 -9.80 6.38
C ALA A 114 11.18 -8.86 5.29
N TRP A 115 10.56 -8.87 4.11
CA TRP A 115 10.94 -8.00 3.00
C TRP A 115 10.81 -6.52 3.33
N PHE A 116 9.73 -6.10 3.99
CA PHE A 116 9.57 -4.70 4.42
C PHE A 116 10.65 -4.20 5.38
N ARG A 117 11.29 -5.13 6.09
CA ARG A 117 12.29 -4.87 7.13
C ARG A 117 13.72 -5.02 6.61
N ALA A 118 13.88 -5.67 5.47
CA ALA A 118 15.17 -5.92 4.86
C ALA A 118 15.61 -4.71 4.02
N PRO A 119 16.88 -4.27 4.15
CA PRO A 119 17.55 -3.50 3.11
C PRO A 119 17.41 -4.19 1.76
N ASN A 120 17.11 -3.41 0.71
CA ASN A 120 17.00 -3.93 -0.64
C ASN A 120 17.97 -3.18 -1.56
N GLU A 121 18.78 -3.92 -2.33
CA GLU A 121 19.77 -3.33 -3.24
C GLU A 121 19.12 -2.44 -4.31
N GLY A 122 17.94 -2.82 -4.82
CA GLY A 122 17.12 -2.01 -5.73
C GLY A 122 16.64 -0.68 -5.12
N PHE A 123 16.75 -0.55 -3.80
CA PHE A 123 16.43 0.64 -3.00
C PHE A 123 17.66 1.34 -2.41
N ASN A 124 18.87 1.08 -2.92
CA ASN A 124 20.13 1.59 -2.37
C ASN A 124 20.29 1.23 -0.89
N ASP A 125 20.04 -0.04 -0.54
CA ASP A 125 20.13 -0.60 0.81
C ASP A 125 19.18 0.04 1.84
N ARG A 126 18.12 0.69 1.37
CA ARG A 126 17.04 1.19 2.21
C ARG A 126 15.93 0.15 2.32
N THR A 127 15.16 0.24 3.40
CA THR A 127 13.96 -0.59 3.58
C THR A 127 12.79 0.00 2.81
N PRO A 128 11.87 -0.83 2.27
CA PRO A 128 10.64 -0.35 1.66
C PRO A 128 9.85 0.57 2.60
N ALA A 129 9.79 0.23 3.89
CA ALA A 129 9.13 1.06 4.90
C ALA A 129 9.75 2.47 4.98
N GLY A 130 11.08 2.58 5.00
CA GLY A 130 11.77 3.87 5.02
C GLY A 130 11.59 4.70 3.76
N MET A 131 11.33 4.05 2.62
CA MET A 131 11.03 4.74 1.36
C MET A 131 9.62 5.33 1.33
N ILE A 132 8.61 4.61 1.83
CA ILE A 132 7.23 5.15 1.88
C ILE A 132 7.20 6.40 2.78
N VAL A 133 7.88 6.35 3.92
CA VAL A 133 8.05 7.49 4.84
C VAL A 133 8.67 8.70 4.16
N SER A 134 9.58 8.48 3.20
CA SER A 134 10.27 9.55 2.49
C SER A 134 9.49 10.06 1.27
N GLY A 135 8.27 9.56 1.04
CA GLY A 135 7.43 9.94 -0.09
C GLY A 135 7.82 9.29 -1.42
N GLU A 136 8.63 8.24 -1.40
CA GLU A 136 9.16 7.56 -2.61
C GLU A 136 8.28 6.38 -3.06
N LEU A 137 6.96 6.51 -2.91
CA LEU A 137 6.00 5.44 -3.23
C LEU A 137 6.13 4.96 -4.68
N ASP A 138 6.26 5.88 -5.63
CA ASP A 138 6.30 5.54 -7.06
C ASP A 138 7.49 4.63 -7.40
N LYS A 139 8.63 4.79 -6.71
CA LYS A 139 9.81 3.94 -6.89
C LYS A 139 9.54 2.52 -6.38
N ILE A 140 8.86 2.39 -5.25
CA ILE A 140 8.48 1.08 -4.69
C ILE A 140 7.48 0.37 -5.59
N LEU A 141 6.45 1.09 -6.06
CA LEU A 141 5.45 0.55 -6.97
C LEU A 141 6.08 0.11 -8.29
N SER A 142 7.01 0.91 -8.83
CA SER A 142 7.72 0.54 -10.07
C SER A 142 8.51 -0.76 -9.91
N THR A 143 9.13 -0.99 -8.75
CA THR A 143 9.83 -2.25 -8.46
C THR A 143 8.88 -3.43 -8.28
N LEU A 144 7.75 -3.24 -7.57
CA LEU A 144 6.79 -4.32 -7.32
C LEU A 144 5.96 -4.70 -8.57
N LEU A 145 5.80 -3.78 -9.52
CA LEU A 145 4.99 -3.96 -10.72
C LEU A 145 5.83 -4.20 -11.99
N ALA A 146 7.16 -4.22 -11.86
CA ALA A 146 8.05 -4.49 -12.98
C ALA A 146 7.81 -5.91 -13.52
N PRO A 147 7.51 -6.08 -14.83
CA PRO A 147 7.39 -7.39 -15.43
C PRO A 147 8.78 -8.01 -15.60
N ASP A 148 9.08 -9.05 -14.82
CA ASP A 148 10.16 -10.01 -15.03
C ASP A 148 11.63 -9.58 -14.84
N ASP A 149 11.94 -8.51 -14.11
CA ASP A 149 13.31 -8.30 -13.61
C ASP A 149 13.43 -8.85 -12.19
N ASN A 150 14.45 -9.70 -11.96
CA ASN A 150 14.82 -10.38 -10.70
C ASN A 150 15.15 -9.44 -9.50
N SER A 151 14.59 -8.24 -9.47
CA SER A 151 14.82 -7.19 -8.47
C SER A 151 13.66 -7.01 -7.48
N ALA A 152 12.49 -7.60 -7.77
CA ALA A 152 11.43 -7.79 -6.78
C ALA A 152 11.71 -9.07 -5.97
N PRO A 153 11.38 -9.09 -4.67
CA PRO A 153 11.72 -10.19 -3.75
C PRO A 153 11.09 -11.54 -4.08
#